data_AF-A0A1T4NTU9-F1
#
_entry.id   AF-A0A1T4NTU9-F1
#
_cell.length_a   1.000
_cell.length_b   1.000
_cell.length_c   1.000
_cell.angle_alpha   90.00
_cell.angle_beta   90.00
_cell.angle_gamma   90.00
#
_symmetry.space_group_name_H-M   'P 1'
#
loop_
_entity.id
_entity.type
_entity.pdbx_description
1 polymer ?
#
loop_
_entity_poly.entity_id
_entity_poly.type
_entity_poly.pdbx_seq_one_letter_code
_entity_poly.pdbx_strand_id
1 'polypeptide(L)'
;MNSFLYMLAAIFAMLPAPFLFKGNVSLPLRSASIAIVLLADEIFVWLLTLKDFPPGEILPFRMLALTLCVATLFLGKRRRLFESFATGLWIWLEFFGMLSLSYRGVEFRLASLLILLSAFLPIHLLHPYKRETRFLLAVIWTAAWIFSYSPSF
;
A
#
# COMPACT_ATOMS: atom_id res chain seq x y z
N MET A 1 -11.47 8.60 -14.28
CA MET A 1 -10.74 7.31 -14.28
C MET A 1 -11.60 6.29 -13.55
N ASN A 2 -11.96 5.18 -14.20
CA ASN A 2 -12.99 4.26 -13.70
C ASN A 2 -12.61 3.69 -12.32
N SER A 3 -13.47 3.83 -11.32
CA SER A 3 -13.30 3.22 -9.98
C SER A 3 -12.97 1.72 -10.06
N PHE A 4 -13.40 1.08 -11.14
CA PHE A 4 -13.07 -0.29 -11.52
C PHE A 4 -11.56 -0.55 -11.67
N LEU A 5 -10.78 0.38 -12.27
CA LEU A 5 -9.33 0.23 -12.44
C LEU A 5 -8.60 0.26 -11.09
N TYR A 6 -9.00 1.17 -10.20
CA TYR A 6 -8.43 1.22 -8.84
C TYR A 6 -8.80 0.00 -7.99
N MET A 7 -9.98 -0.58 -8.23
CA MET A 7 -10.38 -1.84 -7.61
C MET A 7 -9.52 -3.00 -8.13
N LEU A 8 -9.31 -3.10 -9.45
CA LEU A 8 -8.44 -4.11 -10.04
C LEU A 8 -7.00 -3.98 -9.55
N ALA A 9 -6.47 -2.75 -9.48
CA ALA A 9 -5.15 -2.46 -8.92
C ALA A 9 -5.04 -2.93 -7.46
N ALA A 10 -6.05 -2.69 -6.64
CA ALA A 10 -6.06 -3.17 -5.25
C ALA A 10 -6.03 -4.70 -5.18
N ILE A 11 -6.86 -5.37 -5.97
CA ILE A 11 -6.92 -6.84 -6.01
C ILE A 11 -5.56 -7.40 -6.46
N PHE A 12 -4.97 -6.81 -7.51
CA PHE A 12 -3.68 -7.22 -8.03
C PHE A 12 -2.56 -7.06 -6.99
N ALA A 13 -2.52 -5.94 -6.26
CA ALA A 13 -1.60 -5.71 -5.16
C ALA A 13 -1.79 -6.73 -4.01
N MET A 14 -3.01 -7.17 -3.73
CA MET A 14 -3.26 -8.13 -2.65
C MET A 14 -2.86 -9.57 -2.99
N LEU A 15 -2.79 -9.96 -4.26
CA LEU A 15 -2.46 -11.32 -4.71
C LEU A 15 -1.09 -11.84 -4.22
N PRO A 16 0.03 -11.09 -4.37
CA PRO A 16 1.34 -11.56 -3.92
C PRO A 16 1.54 -11.54 -2.40
N ALA A 17 0.69 -10.82 -1.66
CA ALA A 17 0.87 -10.58 -0.22
C ALA A 17 1.03 -11.84 0.65
N PRO A 18 0.25 -12.94 0.46
CA PRO A 18 0.41 -14.16 1.26
C PRO A 18 1.72 -14.92 1.01
N PHE A 19 2.35 -14.71 -0.15
CA PHE A 19 3.52 -15.46 -0.59
C PHE A 19 4.84 -14.76 -0.24
N LEU A 20 4.81 -13.42 -0.13
CA LEU A 20 5.99 -12.56 0.05
C LEU A 20 6.88 -12.93 1.24
N PHE A 21 6.28 -13.37 2.35
CA PHE A 21 7.00 -13.73 3.57
C PHE A 21 6.86 -15.20 3.96
N LYS A 22 6.34 -16.05 3.06
CA LYS A 22 6.14 -17.47 3.33
C LYS A 22 7.46 -18.24 3.19
N GLY A 23 7.76 -19.09 4.17
CA GLY A 23 8.91 -19.99 4.15
C GLY A 23 10.24 -19.35 4.56
N ASN A 24 11.29 -20.18 4.58
CA ASN A 24 12.63 -19.80 5.04
C ASN A 24 13.53 -19.34 3.88
N VAL A 25 13.04 -18.36 3.12
CA VAL A 25 13.75 -17.80 1.96
C VAL A 25 14.82 -16.81 2.43
N SER A 26 16.00 -16.84 1.80
CA SER A 26 17.10 -15.91 2.08
C SER A 26 16.71 -14.45 1.82
N LEU A 27 17.33 -13.51 2.52
CA LEU A 27 17.07 -12.07 2.37
C LEU A 27 17.21 -11.57 0.92
N PRO A 28 18.26 -11.95 0.14
CA PRO A 28 18.41 -11.50 -1.24
C PRO A 28 17.25 -11.94 -2.15
N LEU A 29 16.74 -13.17 -1.98
CA LEU A 29 15.59 -13.63 -2.75
C LEU A 29 14.31 -12.89 -2.37
N ARG A 30 14.14 -12.52 -1.10
CA ARG A 30 12.99 -11.72 -0.65
C ARG A 30 13.04 -10.30 -1.21
N SER A 31 14.22 -9.69 -1.29
CA SER A 31 14.34 -8.39 -1.99
C SER A 31 14.07 -8.53 -3.48
N ALA A 32 14.51 -9.63 -4.11
CA ALA A 32 14.21 -9.90 -5.51
C ALA A 32 12.70 -10.10 -5.76
N SER A 33 11.99 -10.79 -4.86
CA SER A 33 10.54 -10.96 -4.99
C SER A 33 9.77 -9.65 -4.84
N ILE A 34 10.18 -8.77 -3.91
CA ILE A 34 9.63 -7.42 -3.79
C ILE A 34 9.86 -6.61 -5.08
N ALA A 35 11.05 -6.68 -5.66
CA ALA A 35 11.37 -6.01 -6.92
C ALA A 35 10.54 -6.55 -8.10
N ILE A 36 10.33 -7.87 -8.16
CA ILE A 36 9.46 -8.51 -9.17
C ILE A 36 8.01 -8.04 -9.02
N VAL A 37 7.50 -7.94 -7.79
CA VAL A 37 6.15 -7.42 -7.54
C VAL A 37 6.03 -5.97 -8.01
N LEU A 38 7.01 -5.12 -7.69
CA LEU A 38 7.02 -3.73 -8.15
C LEU A 38 7.04 -3.64 -9.69
N LEU A 39 7.86 -4.44 -10.37
CA LEU A 39 7.89 -4.51 -11.82
C LEU A 39 6.53 -4.97 -12.40
N ALA A 40 5.88 -5.94 -11.76
CA ALA A 40 4.56 -6.39 -12.17
C ALA A 40 3.51 -5.29 -11.99
N ASP A 41 3.56 -4.54 -10.89
CA ASP A 41 2.68 -3.40 -10.62
C ASP A 41 2.92 -2.29 -11.66
N GLU A 42 4.17 -1.99 -12.03
CA GLU A 42 4.50 -1.03 -13.09
C GLU A 42 3.97 -1.47 -14.46
N ILE A 43 4.15 -2.74 -14.84
CA ILE A 43 3.63 -3.29 -16.09
C ILE A 43 2.09 -3.23 -16.10
N PHE A 44 1.46 -3.57 -14.99
CA PHE A 44 0.00 -3.51 -14.84
C PHE A 44 -0.51 -2.08 -15.04
N VAL A 45 0.12 -1.10 -14.39
CA VAL A 45 -0.25 0.32 -14.55
C VAL A 45 0.03 0.77 -15.98
N TRP A 46 1.18 0.44 -16.56
CA TRP A 46 1.51 0.79 -17.95
C TRP A 46 0.49 0.26 -18.97
N LEU A 47 -0.01 -0.96 -18.77
CA LEU A 47 -1.04 -1.56 -19.63
C LEU A 47 -2.42 -0.88 -19.48
N LEU A 48 -2.73 -0.34 -18.30
CA LEU A 48 -4.08 0.12 -17.95
C LEU A 48 -4.26 1.64 -17.91
N THR A 49 -3.19 2.41 -17.73
CA THR A 49 -3.23 3.87 -17.84
C THR A 49 -2.94 4.29 -19.28
N LEU A 50 -3.92 4.93 -19.93
CA LEU A 50 -3.64 5.72 -21.13
C LEU A 50 -2.61 6.79 -20.75
N LYS A 51 -1.51 6.81 -21.51
CA LYS A 51 -0.21 7.50 -21.37
C LYS A 51 -0.09 8.90 -20.70
N ASP A 52 -1.16 9.57 -20.29
CA ASP A 52 -1.13 11.01 -19.99
C ASP A 52 -1.71 11.41 -18.63
N PHE A 53 -1.78 10.50 -17.65
CA PHE A 53 -2.36 10.83 -16.33
C PHE A 53 -1.28 10.91 -15.22
N PRO A 54 -0.98 12.13 -14.69
CA PRO A 54 0.03 12.34 -13.65
C PRO A 54 -0.11 11.44 -12.40
N PRO A 55 -1.31 11.14 -11.87
CA PRO A 55 -1.43 10.27 -10.70
C PRO A 55 -1.26 8.78 -11.04
N GLY A 56 -1.02 8.41 -12.30
CA GLY A 56 -0.57 7.07 -12.68
C GLY A 56 0.87 6.77 -12.25
N GLU A 57 1.72 7.79 -12.10
CA GLU A 57 3.15 7.62 -11.74
C GLU A 57 3.33 7.09 -10.31
N ILE A 58 2.46 7.48 -9.38
CA ILE A 58 2.53 7.05 -7.98
C ILE A 58 1.81 5.70 -7.75
N LEU A 59 0.98 5.27 -8.69
CA LEU A 59 0.09 4.12 -8.53
C LEU A 59 0.84 2.79 -8.27
N PRO A 60 1.94 2.43 -8.99
CA PRO A 60 2.70 1.21 -8.72
C PRO A 60 3.27 1.18 -7.30
N PHE A 61 3.76 2.33 -6.81
CA PHE A 61 4.31 2.43 -5.46
C PHE A 61 3.24 2.27 -4.39
N ARG A 62 2.04 2.83 -4.61
CA ARG A 62 0.89 2.61 -3.73
C ARG A 62 0.46 1.14 -3.73
N MET A 63 0.46 0.49 -4.90
CA MET A 63 0.18 -0.94 -5.02
C MET A 63 1.17 -1.74 -4.18
N LEU A 64 2.47 -1.50 -4.35
CA LEU A 64 3.51 -2.13 -3.53
C LEU A 64 3.32 -1.87 -2.04
N ALA A 65 3.00 -0.64 -1.64
CA ALA A 65 2.79 -0.29 -0.24
C ALA A 65 1.61 -1.06 0.38
N LEU A 66 0.49 -1.15 -0.36
CA LEU A 66 -0.67 -1.96 0.02
C LEU A 66 -0.29 -3.45 0.11
N THR A 67 0.43 -3.97 -0.88
CA THR A 67 0.94 -5.34 -0.90
C THR A 67 1.74 -5.64 0.37
N LEU A 68 2.70 -4.78 0.73
CA LEU A 68 3.55 -4.96 1.90
C LEU A 68 2.74 -4.91 3.19
N CYS A 69 1.82 -3.95 3.32
CA CYS A 69 0.94 -3.85 4.48
C CYS A 69 0.10 -5.12 4.66
N VAL A 70 -0.57 -5.58 3.61
CA VAL A 70 -1.37 -6.83 3.66
C VAL A 70 -0.47 -8.04 3.92
N ALA A 71 0.73 -8.08 3.36
CA ALA A 71 1.69 -9.17 3.57
C ALA A 71 2.09 -9.29 5.05
N THR A 72 2.14 -8.17 5.78
CA THR A 72 2.44 -8.19 7.22
C THR A 72 1.39 -8.94 8.06
N LEU A 73 0.13 -9.03 7.59
CA LEU A 73 -0.95 -9.77 8.27
C LEU A 73 -0.67 -11.26 8.40
N PHE A 74 0.18 -11.80 7.52
CA PHE A 74 0.56 -13.22 7.47
C PHE A 74 1.84 -13.54 8.25
N LEU A 75 2.47 -12.54 8.88
CA LEU A 75 3.70 -12.73 9.65
C LEU A 75 3.45 -13.39 11.01
N GLY A 76 4.21 -14.44 11.31
CA GLY A 76 4.17 -15.12 12.61
C GLY A 76 4.99 -14.43 13.72
N LYS A 77 6.03 -13.66 13.37
CA LYS A 77 6.96 -13.04 14.34
C LYS A 77 7.22 -11.58 14.00
N ARG A 78 7.55 -10.78 15.03
CA ARG A 78 7.93 -9.34 14.92
C ARG A 78 6.92 -8.49 14.14
N ARG A 79 5.66 -8.88 14.14
CA ARG A 79 4.63 -8.34 13.26
C ARG A 79 4.41 -6.84 13.42
N ARG A 80 4.32 -6.33 14.66
CA ARG A 80 4.20 -4.89 14.95
C ARG A 80 5.28 -4.04 14.27
N LEU A 81 6.51 -4.52 14.28
CA LEU A 81 7.64 -3.82 13.69
C LEU A 81 7.49 -3.73 12.17
N PHE A 82 7.13 -4.83 11.51
CA PHE A 82 6.88 -4.85 10.07
C PHE A 82 5.64 -4.05 9.68
N GLU A 83 4.55 -4.12 10.46
CA GLU A 83 3.34 -3.31 10.26
C GLU A 83 3.65 -1.81 10.33
N SER A 84 4.46 -1.40 11.31
CA SER A 84 4.90 -0.01 11.48
C SER A 84 5.79 0.44 10.32
N PHE A 85 6.74 -0.39 9.88
CA PHE A 85 7.61 -0.07 8.74
C PHE A 85 6.84 -0.01 7.43
N ALA A 86 5.93 -0.95 7.16
CA ALA A 86 5.12 -0.96 5.96
C ALA A 86 4.17 0.25 5.90
N THR A 87 3.51 0.57 7.02
CA THR A 87 2.64 1.75 7.14
C THR A 87 3.47 3.04 7.00
N GLY A 88 4.64 3.12 7.64
CA GLY A 88 5.54 4.26 7.53
C GLY A 88 6.06 4.46 6.11
N LEU A 89 6.38 3.38 5.39
CA LEU A 89 6.77 3.42 3.98
C LEU A 89 5.61 3.92 3.10
N TRP A 90 4.37 3.51 3.38
CA TRP A 90 3.21 4.05 2.67
C TRP A 90 3.03 5.54 2.94
N ILE A 91 3.10 5.99 4.19
CA ILE A 91 3.04 7.43 4.53
C ILE A 91 4.12 8.21 3.80
N TRP A 92 5.35 7.67 3.75
CA TRP A 92 6.45 8.28 3.02
C TRP A 92 6.13 8.42 1.52
N LEU A 93 5.68 7.35 0.89
CA LEU A 93 5.31 7.35 -0.53
C LEU A 93 4.15 8.32 -0.82
N GLU A 94 3.12 8.34 0.02
CA GLU A 94 2.00 9.28 -0.12
C GLU A 94 2.46 10.72 0.03
N PHE A 95 3.23 11.02 1.07
CA PHE A 95 3.68 12.39 1.34
C PHE A 95 4.55 12.92 0.20
N PHE A 96 5.61 12.20 -0.17
CA PHE A 96 6.53 12.66 -1.21
C PHE A 96 5.94 12.56 -2.61
N GLY A 97 5.11 11.55 -2.88
CA GLY A 97 4.45 11.41 -4.16
C GLY A 97 3.38 12.49 -4.38
N MET A 98 2.57 12.82 -3.37
CA MET A 98 1.63 13.94 -3.46
C MET A 98 2.34 15.30 -3.49
N LEU A 99 3.46 15.45 -2.77
CA LEU A 99 4.30 16.66 -2.86
C LEU A 99 4.81 16.84 -4.30
N SER A 100 5.33 15.79 -4.92
CA SER A 100 5.78 15.80 -6.32
C SER A 100 4.65 16.18 -7.28
N LEU A 101 3.46 15.59 -7.10
CA LEU A 101 2.28 15.90 -7.91
C LEU A 101 1.75 17.32 -7.68
N SER A 102 1.89 17.88 -6.46
CA SER A 102 1.48 19.25 -6.18
C SER A 102 2.29 20.30 -6.92
N TYR A 103 3.59 20.05 -7.17
CA TYR A 103 4.40 20.90 -8.04
C TYR A 103 3.93 20.88 -9.50
N ARG A 104 3.14 19.88 -9.89
CA ARG A 104 2.53 19.74 -11.23
C ARG A 104 1.05 20.16 -11.26
N GLY A 105 0.55 20.82 -10.21
CA GLY A 105 -0.81 21.37 -10.14
C GLY A 105 -1.89 20.39 -9.68
N VAL A 106 -1.53 19.22 -9.14
CA VAL A 106 -2.49 18.29 -8.52
C VAL A 106 -2.75 18.67 -7.07
N GLU A 107 -4.01 18.69 -6.64
CA GLU A 107 -4.37 18.99 -5.24
C GLU A 107 -3.75 17.99 -4.25
N PHE A 108 -3.17 18.53 -3.18
CA PHE A 108 -2.59 17.73 -2.10
C PHE A 108 -3.68 17.14 -1.21
N ARG A 109 -3.82 15.80 -1.20
CA ARG A 109 -4.88 15.11 -0.44
C ARG A 109 -4.36 14.62 0.91
N LEU A 110 -4.79 15.26 1.99
CA LEU A 110 -4.40 14.91 3.37
C LEU A 110 -5.16 13.71 3.94
N ALA A 111 -6.32 13.35 3.39
CA ALA A 111 -7.20 12.33 3.96
C ALA A 111 -6.53 10.96 4.09
N SER A 112 -5.84 10.49 3.04
CA SER A 112 -5.12 9.20 3.06
C SER A 112 -4.01 9.17 4.12
N LEU A 113 -3.27 10.28 4.28
CA LEU A 113 -2.23 10.41 5.31
C LEU A 113 -2.79 10.31 6.72
N LEU A 114 -3.91 10.99 7.01
CA LEU A 114 -4.56 10.92 8.32
C LEU A 114 -5.08 9.51 8.62
N ILE A 115 -5.63 8.82 7.62
CA ILE A 115 -6.08 7.43 7.77
C ILE A 115 -4.88 6.51 8.04
N LEU A 116 -3.77 6.66 7.31
CA LEU A 116 -2.56 5.87 7.57
C LEU A 116 -1.96 6.16 8.95
N LEU A 117 -1.96 7.40 9.41
CA LEU A 117 -1.55 7.75 10.78
C LEU A 117 -2.43 7.08 11.83
N SER A 118 -3.72 6.95 11.57
CA SER A 118 -4.64 6.25 12.48
C SER A 118 -4.31 4.76 12.66
N ALA A 119 -3.62 4.14 11.69
CA ALA A 119 -3.20 2.73 11.77
C ALA A 119 -2.22 2.46 12.92
N PHE A 120 -1.46 3.47 13.39
CA PHE A 120 -0.53 3.29 14.51
C PHE A 120 -1.25 2.99 15.84
N LEU A 121 -2.48 3.49 16.04
CA LEU A 121 -3.28 3.17 17.23
C LEU A 121 -3.47 1.66 17.37
N PRO A 122 -4.09 0.94 16.41
CA PRO A 122 -4.26 -0.50 16.52
C PRO A 122 -2.95 -1.28 16.47
N ILE A 123 -1.89 -0.80 15.78
CA ILE A 123 -0.58 -1.47 15.79
C ILE A 123 0.03 -1.51 17.19
N HIS A 124 -0.02 -0.41 17.94
CA HIS A 124 0.63 -0.29 19.25
C HIS A 124 -0.27 -0.67 20.42
N LEU A 125 -1.56 -0.33 20.38
CA LEU A 125 -2.49 -0.51 21.50
C LEU A 125 -3.14 -1.90 21.51
N LEU A 126 -3.32 -2.54 20.36
CA LEU A 126 -3.97 -3.84 20.28
C LEU A 126 -2.95 -4.99 20.24
N HIS A 127 -3.42 -6.18 20.60
CA HIS A 127 -2.60 -7.38 20.54
C HIS A 127 -2.46 -7.85 19.08
N PRO A 128 -1.25 -7.91 18.51
CA PRO A 128 -1.04 -8.03 17.06
C PRO A 128 -1.53 -9.36 16.47
N TYR A 129 -1.66 -10.38 17.32
CA TYR A 129 -2.10 -11.73 16.91
C TYR A 129 -3.62 -11.93 16.99
N LYS A 130 -4.37 -11.00 17.57
CA LYS A 130 -5.85 -11.10 17.60
C LYS A 130 -6.40 -10.93 16.19
N ARG A 131 -7.38 -11.75 15.82
CA ARG A 131 -8.05 -11.70 14.50
C ARG A 131 -8.69 -10.34 14.23
N GLU A 132 -9.30 -9.75 15.26
CA GLU A 132 -9.91 -8.42 15.24
C GLU A 132 -8.90 -7.33 14.83
N THR A 133 -7.69 -7.35 15.41
CA THR A 133 -6.63 -6.39 15.07
C THR A 133 -6.21 -6.50 13.61
N ARG A 134 -6.11 -7.73 13.07
CA ARG A 134 -5.79 -7.93 11.64
C ARG A 134 -6.87 -7.37 10.74
N PHE A 135 -8.12 -7.63 11.09
CA PHE A 135 -9.26 -7.15 10.32
C PHE A 135 -9.32 -5.61 10.35
N LEU A 136 -9.16 -5.02 11.53
CA LEU A 136 -9.14 -3.57 11.69
C LEU A 136 -8.03 -2.90 10.87
N LEU A 137 -6.80 -3.46 10.90
CA LEU A 137 -5.69 -2.95 10.08
C LEU A 137 -5.97 -3.07 8.57
N ALA A 138 -6.50 -4.23 8.13
CA ALA A 138 -6.89 -4.41 6.74
C ALA A 138 -7.94 -3.37 6.30
N VAL A 139 -8.92 -3.08 7.15
CA VAL A 139 -9.93 -2.05 6.89
C VAL A 139 -9.30 -0.66 6.80
N ILE A 140 -8.39 -0.30 7.72
CA ILE A 140 -7.72 1.01 7.70
C ILE A 140 -6.87 1.19 6.44
N TRP A 141 -6.08 0.18 6.05
CA TRP A 141 -5.28 0.24 4.83
C TRP A 141 -6.13 0.26 3.56
N THR A 142 -7.25 -0.47 3.54
CA THR A 142 -8.20 -0.41 2.43
C THR A 142 -8.88 0.96 2.35
N ALA A 143 -9.23 1.56 3.50
CA ALA A 143 -9.75 2.91 3.54
C ALA A 143 -8.71 3.92 3.02
N ALA A 144 -7.45 3.84 3.47
CA ALA A 144 -6.37 4.68 2.96
C ALA A 144 -6.26 4.57 1.43
N TRP A 145 -6.29 3.35 0.89
CA TRP A 145 -6.32 3.10 -0.55
C TRP A 145 -7.49 3.83 -1.24
N ILE A 146 -8.73 3.66 -0.77
CA ILE A 146 -9.92 4.27 -1.38
C ILE A 146 -9.82 5.80 -1.37
N PHE A 147 -9.43 6.39 -0.23
CA PHE A 147 -9.34 7.83 -0.06
C PHE A 147 -8.15 8.45 -0.80
N SER A 148 -7.13 7.68 -1.16
CA SER A 148 -6.04 8.15 -2.04
C SER A 148 -6.50 8.47 -3.47
N TYR A 149 -7.69 8.00 -3.88
CA TYR A 149 -8.23 8.21 -5.23
C TYR A 149 -9.57 8.95 -5.27
N SER A 150 -10.33 8.99 -4.18
CA SER A 150 -11.57 9.77 -4.11
C SER A 150 -11.27 11.28 -4.27
N PRO A 151 -12.01 12.01 -5.13
CA PRO A 151 -11.91 13.46 -5.17
C PRO A 151 -12.23 14.04 -3.79
N SER A 152 -11.47 15.07 -3.40
CA SER A 152 -11.79 15.96 -2.29
C SER A 152 -13.20 16.52 -2.54
N PHE A 153 -14.13 16.31 -1.60
CA PHE A 153 -15.41 17.02 -1.60
C PHE A 153 -15.20 18.48 -1.20
#